data_AF-A0A0G0K545-F1
#
_entry.id   AF-A0A0G0K545-F1
#
_cell.length_a   1.000
_cell.length_b   1.000
_cell.length_c   1.000
_cell.angle_alpha   90.00
_cell.angle_beta   90.00
_cell.angle_gamma   90.00
#
_symmetry.space_group_name_H-M   'P 1'
#
loop_
_entity.id
_entity.type
_entity.pdbx_description
1 polymer ?
#
loop_
_entity_poly.entity_id
_entity_poly.type
_entity_poly.pdbx_seq_one_letter_code
_entity_poly.pdbx_strand_id
1 'polypeptide(L)'
;RSFTKRISQVFGNSFEEAEEMKIKYSKNELEKEDTQFLKNALKTDCQVWFSGVELTLEEFSQVELLPSRILLCGGGTILPDIAETLENAEWSTNLPFARKPTVHFIKPIDVENITDKTEDLVNPWDITPMSLANLAIDLVGEERITDSILNKIVTSLRE
;
A
#
# COMPACT_ATOMS: atom_id res chain seq x y z
N ARG A 1 -3.28 9.29 -9.95
CA ARG A 1 -3.50 10.38 -10.93
C ARG A 1 -3.19 9.96 -12.37
N SER A 2 -2.09 9.25 -12.66
CA SER A 2 -1.77 8.80 -14.03
C SER A 2 -2.85 7.88 -14.61
N PHE A 3 -3.34 6.90 -13.85
CA PHE A 3 -4.45 6.03 -14.27
C PHE A 3 -5.72 6.81 -14.65
N THR A 4 -6.13 7.77 -13.83
CA THR A 4 -7.28 8.64 -14.13
C THR A 4 -7.09 9.41 -15.44
N LYS A 5 -5.90 9.97 -15.68
CA LYS A 5 -5.58 10.65 -16.94
C LYS A 5 -5.66 9.70 -18.13
N ARG A 6 -5.16 8.47 -17.98
CA ARG A 6 -5.25 7.44 -19.03
C ARG A 6 -6.70 7.12 -19.35
N ILE A 7 -7.55 6.93 -18.35
CA ILE A 7 -8.99 6.68 -18.52
C ILE A 7 -9.65 7.85 -19.25
N SER A 8 -9.38 9.08 -18.80
CA SER A 8 -9.89 10.29 -19.44
C SER A 8 -9.52 10.39 -20.92
N GLN A 9 -8.28 10.05 -21.26
CA GLN A 9 -7.81 10.07 -22.66
C GLN A 9 -8.48 9.01 -23.53
N VAL A 10 -8.66 7.78 -23.03
CA VAL A 10 -9.23 6.69 -23.84
C VAL A 10 -10.75 6.75 -23.96
N PHE A 11 -11.45 7.28 -22.96
CA PHE A 11 -12.91 7.48 -23.01
C PHE A 11 -13.32 8.87 -23.52
N GLY A 12 -12.38 9.82 -23.63
CA GLY A 12 -12.65 11.19 -24.08
C GLY A 12 -13.54 11.98 -23.11
N ASN A 13 -13.58 11.60 -21.84
CA ASN A 13 -14.37 12.24 -20.80
C ASN A 13 -13.51 13.14 -19.91
N SER A 14 -14.16 13.95 -19.07
CA SER A 14 -13.48 14.81 -18.11
C SER A 14 -12.67 14.01 -17.08
N PHE A 15 -11.74 14.66 -16.39
CA PHE A 15 -10.91 14.01 -15.38
C PHE A 15 -11.78 13.50 -14.21
N GLU A 16 -12.81 14.27 -13.84
CA GLU A 16 -13.77 13.96 -12.80
C GLU A 16 -14.58 12.70 -13.17
N GLU A 17 -15.15 12.65 -14.38
CA GLU A 17 -15.88 11.48 -14.89
C GLU A 17 -14.98 10.25 -14.97
N ALA A 18 -13.72 10.42 -15.38
CA ALA A 18 -12.74 9.34 -15.42
C ALA A 18 -12.40 8.79 -14.02
N GLU A 19 -12.36 9.65 -13.00
CA GLU A 19 -12.12 9.22 -11.62
C GLU A 19 -13.31 8.43 -11.06
N GLU A 20 -14.54 8.90 -11.31
CA GLU A 20 -15.75 8.17 -10.95
C GLU A 20 -15.81 6.80 -11.64
N MET A 21 -15.50 6.75 -12.93
CA MET A 21 -15.44 5.51 -13.70
C MET A 21 -14.39 4.55 -13.12
N LYS A 22 -13.21 5.05 -12.74
CA LYS A 22 -12.16 4.26 -12.10
C LYS A 22 -12.60 3.67 -10.76
N ILE A 23 -13.36 4.44 -9.96
CA ILE A 23 -13.91 3.95 -8.68
C ILE A 23 -14.96 2.86 -8.94
N LYS A 24 -15.90 3.07 -9.87
CA LYS A 24 -16.88 2.03 -10.26
C LYS A 24 -16.19 0.76 -10.76
N TYR A 25 -15.14 0.92 -11.57
CA TYR A 25 -14.32 -0.18 -12.05
C TYR A 25 -13.69 -0.98 -10.90
N SER A 26 -13.11 -0.31 -9.90
CA SER A 26 -12.53 -0.97 -8.72
C SER A 26 -13.54 -1.79 -7.90
N LYS A 27 -14.83 -1.46 -8.01
CA LYS A 27 -15.94 -2.15 -7.33
C LYS A 27 -16.64 -3.18 -8.22
N ASN A 28 -16.16 -3.38 -9.45
CA ASN A 28 -16.81 -4.23 -10.45
C ASN A 28 -18.26 -3.81 -10.75
N GLU A 29 -18.52 -2.50 -10.75
CA GLU A 29 -19.82 -1.87 -10.99
C GLU A 29 -19.99 -1.34 -12.42
N LEU A 30 -19.01 -1.60 -13.31
CA LEU A 30 -19.10 -1.24 -14.72
C LEU A 30 -19.66 -2.39 -15.55
N GLU A 31 -20.19 -2.05 -16.71
CA GLU A 31 -20.58 -3.04 -17.72
C GLU A 31 -19.37 -3.88 -18.14
N LYS A 32 -19.63 -5.12 -18.57
CA LYS A 32 -18.55 -6.07 -18.93
C LYS A 32 -17.66 -5.55 -20.06
N GLU A 33 -18.25 -4.88 -21.04
CA GLU A 33 -17.53 -4.31 -22.17
C GLU A 33 -16.58 -3.19 -21.72
N ASP A 34 -17.09 -2.24 -20.93
CA ASP A 34 -16.29 -1.16 -20.36
C ASP A 34 -15.19 -1.67 -19.43
N THR A 35 -15.49 -2.69 -18.62
CA THR A 35 -14.52 -3.36 -17.73
C THR A 35 -13.37 -3.95 -18.53
N GLN A 36 -13.67 -4.67 -19.61
CA GLN A 36 -12.66 -5.27 -20.46
C GLN A 36 -11.84 -4.22 -21.21
N PHE A 37 -12.50 -3.16 -21.69
CA PHE A 37 -11.85 -2.04 -22.36
C PHE A 37 -10.88 -1.32 -21.42
N LEU A 38 -11.31 -1.00 -20.20
CA LEU A 38 -10.46 -0.39 -19.17
C LEU A 38 -9.27 -1.26 -18.82
N LYS A 39 -9.50 -2.55 -18.55
CA LYS A 39 -8.43 -3.51 -18.26
C LYS A 39 -7.35 -3.51 -19.35
N ASN A 40 -7.77 -3.52 -20.61
CA ASN A 40 -6.86 -3.44 -21.75
C ASN A 40 -6.13 -2.09 -21.82
N ALA A 41 -6.86 -0.99 -21.59
CA ALA A 41 -6.30 0.36 -21.61
C ALA A 41 -5.24 0.58 -20.52
N LEU A 42 -5.44 0.02 -19.32
CA LEU A 42 -4.56 0.19 -18.17
C LEU A 42 -3.37 -0.79 -18.15
N LYS A 43 -3.41 -1.86 -18.96
CA LYS A 43 -2.39 -2.91 -18.97
C LYS A 43 -0.97 -2.37 -19.11
N THR A 44 -0.74 -1.46 -20.06
CA THR A 44 0.60 -0.89 -20.30
C THR A 44 1.07 -0.06 -19.10
N ASP A 45 0.18 0.74 -18.52
CA ASP A 45 0.47 1.58 -17.36
C ASP A 45 0.81 0.73 -16.12
N CYS A 46 0.13 -0.41 -15.93
CA CYS A 46 0.44 -1.34 -14.84
C CYS A 46 1.81 -2.02 -15.05
N GLN A 47 2.19 -2.34 -16.29
CA GLN A 47 3.50 -2.92 -16.60
C GLN A 47 4.64 -1.92 -16.35
N VAL A 48 4.44 -0.65 -16.73
CA VAL A 48 5.40 0.43 -16.42
C VAL A 48 5.53 0.64 -14.92
N TRP A 49 4.41 0.64 -14.20
CA TRP A 49 4.41 0.72 -12.74
C TRP A 49 5.18 -0.46 -12.11
N PHE A 50 4.92 -1.68 -12.56
CA PHE A 50 5.60 -2.89 -12.09
C PHE A 50 7.13 -2.82 -12.33
N SER A 51 7.55 -2.40 -13.53
CA SER A 51 8.97 -2.22 -13.84
C SER A 51 9.66 -1.25 -12.87
N GLY A 52 8.94 -0.20 -12.43
CA GLY A 52 9.45 0.73 -11.41
C GLY A 52 9.56 0.09 -10.03
N VAL A 53 8.60 -0.75 -9.64
CA VAL A 53 8.67 -1.53 -8.39
C VAL A 53 9.87 -2.46 -8.41
N GLU A 54 10.05 -3.19 -9.49
CA GLU A 54 11.14 -4.12 -9.69
C GLU A 54 12.50 -3.44 -9.58
N LEU A 55 12.70 -2.34 -10.31
CA LEU A 55 13.91 -1.54 -10.26
C LEU A 55 14.21 -1.03 -8.84
N THR A 56 13.18 -0.55 -8.12
CA THR A 56 13.34 -0.07 -6.74
C THR A 56 13.75 -1.21 -5.80
N LEU A 57 13.24 -2.43 -6.01
CA LEU A 57 13.63 -3.58 -5.21
C LEU A 57 15.08 -4.04 -5.50
N GLU A 58 15.56 -3.88 -6.73
CA GLU A 58 16.96 -4.19 -7.09
C GLU A 58 17.97 -3.26 -6.40
N GLU A 59 17.55 -2.06 -5.98
CA GLU A 59 18.41 -1.11 -5.25
C GLU A 59 18.71 -1.54 -3.79
N PHE A 60 18.00 -2.53 -3.24
CA PHE A 60 18.24 -3.06 -1.89
C PHE A 60 19.52 -3.91 -1.83
N SER A 61 20.67 -3.25 -1.86
CA SER A 61 22.02 -3.86 -1.89
C SER A 61 22.43 -4.63 -0.63
N GLN A 62 21.74 -4.45 0.50
CA GLN A 62 22.11 -5.06 1.79
C GLN A 62 21.24 -6.27 2.18
N VAL A 63 20.35 -6.72 1.30
CA VAL A 63 19.40 -7.79 1.59
C VAL A 63 19.80 -9.05 0.83
N GLU A 64 20.20 -10.10 1.55
CA GLU A 64 20.55 -11.39 0.93
C GLU A 64 19.33 -12.10 0.32
N LEU A 65 18.16 -11.97 0.94
CA LEU A 65 16.90 -12.57 0.48
C LEU A 65 15.72 -11.61 0.71
N LEU A 66 14.94 -11.36 -0.34
CA LEU A 66 13.75 -10.55 -0.25
C LEU A 66 12.57 -11.35 0.33
N PRO A 67 11.77 -10.76 1.23
CA PRO A 67 10.54 -11.38 1.71
C PRO A 67 9.55 -11.64 0.57
N SER A 68 9.00 -12.85 0.50
CA SER A 68 7.99 -13.22 -0.51
C SER A 68 6.58 -12.69 -0.21
N ARG A 69 6.39 -11.87 0.82
CA ARG A 69 5.08 -11.29 1.15
C ARG A 69 5.11 -9.80 0.86
N ILE A 70 4.36 -9.38 -0.14
CA ILE A 70 4.17 -7.99 -0.52
C ILE A 70 2.87 -7.51 0.10
N LEU A 71 2.95 -6.42 0.86
CA LEU A 71 1.80 -5.76 1.48
C LEU A 71 1.49 -4.46 0.73
N LEU A 72 0.27 -4.37 0.20
CA LEU A 72 -0.23 -3.21 -0.50
C LEU A 72 -1.09 -2.34 0.43
N CYS A 73 -0.91 -1.02 0.33
CA CYS A 73 -1.75 -0.02 1.00
C CYS A 73 -1.89 1.26 0.16
N GLY A 74 -2.84 2.12 0.52
CA GLY A 74 -3.08 3.40 -0.13
C GLY A 74 -4.12 3.35 -1.25
N GLY A 75 -4.61 4.52 -1.69
CA GLY A 75 -5.73 4.61 -2.63
C GLY A 75 -5.44 4.12 -4.05
N GLY A 76 -4.17 3.93 -4.43
CA GLY A 76 -3.82 3.37 -5.73
C GLY A 76 -4.12 1.87 -5.84
N THR A 77 -4.17 1.16 -4.71
CA THR A 77 -4.32 -0.30 -4.67
C THR A 77 -5.77 -0.76 -4.86
N ILE A 78 -6.71 0.19 -4.99
CA ILE A 78 -8.11 -0.13 -5.31
C ILE A 78 -8.26 -0.71 -6.70
N LEU A 79 -7.33 -0.41 -7.61
CA LEU A 79 -7.35 -0.99 -8.95
C LEU A 79 -6.94 -2.47 -8.87
N PRO A 80 -7.83 -3.41 -9.26
CA PRO A 80 -7.51 -4.84 -9.18
C PRO A 80 -6.30 -5.22 -10.03
N ASP A 81 -6.06 -4.50 -11.14
CA ASP A 81 -4.93 -4.72 -12.06
C ASP A 81 -3.57 -4.57 -11.37
N ILE A 82 -3.47 -3.77 -10.31
CA ILE A 82 -2.22 -3.58 -9.56
C ILE A 82 -1.83 -4.87 -8.85
N ALA A 83 -2.78 -5.48 -8.14
CA ALA A 83 -2.56 -6.76 -7.48
C ALA A 83 -2.37 -7.88 -8.51
N GLU A 84 -3.22 -7.93 -9.54
CA GLU A 84 -3.13 -8.93 -10.61
C GLU A 84 -1.77 -8.87 -11.32
N THR A 85 -1.22 -7.68 -11.54
CA THR A 85 0.10 -7.51 -12.16
C THR A 85 1.19 -8.11 -11.29
N LEU A 86 1.19 -7.86 -9.98
CA LEU A 86 2.17 -8.42 -9.06
C LEU A 86 2.04 -9.94 -8.89
N GLU A 87 0.80 -10.47 -8.83
CA GLU A 87 0.54 -11.90 -8.66
C GLU A 87 0.95 -12.73 -9.89
N ASN A 88 0.82 -12.15 -11.08
CA ASN A 88 1.15 -12.77 -12.35
C ASN A 88 2.51 -12.34 -12.90
N ALA A 89 3.25 -11.50 -12.19
CA ALA A 89 4.55 -11.02 -12.61
C ALA A 89 5.57 -12.15 -12.76
N GLU A 90 6.37 -12.05 -13.82
CA GLU A 90 7.63 -12.74 -13.96
C GLU A 90 8.73 -11.84 -13.39
N TRP A 91 9.13 -12.11 -12.15
CA TRP A 91 10.14 -11.32 -11.46
C TRP A 91 11.55 -11.60 -12.02
N SER A 92 12.37 -10.56 -12.10
CA SER A 92 13.78 -10.58 -12.47
C SER A 92 14.53 -11.61 -11.62
N THR A 93 15.40 -12.36 -12.28
CA THR A 93 16.30 -13.31 -11.61
C THR A 93 17.30 -12.64 -10.68
N ASN A 94 17.47 -11.31 -10.79
CA ASN A 94 18.34 -10.54 -9.90
C ASN A 94 17.68 -10.24 -8.55
N LEU A 95 16.35 -10.42 -8.43
CA LEU A 95 15.64 -10.23 -7.17
C LEU A 95 15.63 -11.53 -6.36
N PRO A 96 16.33 -11.60 -5.21
CA PRO A 96 16.54 -12.84 -4.48
C PRO A 96 15.33 -13.19 -3.61
N PHE A 97 14.15 -13.39 -4.20
CA PHE A 97 12.99 -13.90 -3.45
C PHE A 97 13.18 -15.38 -3.11
N ALA A 98 12.99 -15.75 -1.84
CA ALA A 98 13.08 -17.15 -1.41
C ALA A 98 12.00 -18.07 -2.03
N ARG A 99 10.88 -17.48 -2.46
CA ARG A 99 9.71 -18.13 -3.08
C ARG A 99 8.97 -17.10 -3.94
N LYS A 100 8.07 -17.56 -4.82
CA LYS A 100 7.19 -16.66 -5.58
C LYS A 100 6.49 -15.66 -4.64
N PRO A 101 6.57 -14.35 -4.91
CA PRO A 101 5.88 -13.35 -4.11
C PRO A 101 4.38 -13.56 -4.05
N THR A 102 3.79 -13.20 -2.91
CA THR A 102 2.35 -13.25 -2.63
C THR A 102 1.88 -11.87 -2.23
N VAL A 103 0.75 -11.44 -2.77
CA VAL A 103 0.21 -10.10 -2.58
C VAL A 103 -0.88 -10.14 -1.52
N HIS A 104 -0.81 -9.22 -0.56
CA HIS A 104 -1.82 -9.03 0.47
C HIS A 104 -2.09 -7.54 0.64
N PHE A 105 -3.24 -7.22 1.19
CA PHE A 105 -3.62 -5.83 1.51
C PHE A 105 -3.55 -5.60 3.01
N ILE A 106 -3.00 -4.46 3.40
CA ILE A 106 -3.07 -3.99 4.79
C ILE A 106 -4.48 -3.48 5.05
N LYS A 107 -5.07 -3.93 6.16
CA LYS A 107 -6.38 -3.50 6.64
C LYS A 107 -6.24 -2.60 7.87
N PRO A 108 -7.22 -1.73 8.16
CA PRO A 108 -7.15 -0.86 9.33
C PRO A 108 -6.92 -1.62 10.65
N ILE A 109 -7.49 -2.82 10.76
CA ILE A 109 -7.32 -3.72 11.91
C ILE A 109 -5.89 -4.24 12.09
N ASP A 110 -5.04 -4.18 11.05
CA ASP A 110 -3.64 -4.59 11.13
C ASP A 110 -2.76 -3.51 11.77
N VAL A 111 -3.32 -2.34 12.15
CA VAL A 111 -2.61 -1.26 12.86
C VAL A 111 -2.85 -1.40 14.37
N GLU A 112 -1.95 -2.08 15.06
CA GLU A 112 -2.17 -2.63 16.41
C GLU A 112 -2.44 -1.60 17.52
N ASN A 113 -1.78 -0.43 17.53
CA ASN A 113 -1.85 0.53 18.64
C ASN A 113 -2.92 1.62 18.45
N ILE A 114 -3.83 1.44 17.48
CA ILE A 114 -4.91 2.39 17.20
C ILE A 114 -6.27 1.73 17.34
N THR A 115 -7.14 2.35 18.11
CA THR A 115 -8.56 2.02 18.14
C THR A 115 -9.34 3.19 17.54
N ASP A 116 -9.91 2.98 16.36
CA ASP A 116 -10.88 3.90 15.79
C ASP A 116 -12.24 3.75 16.51
N LYS A 117 -12.70 4.81 17.17
CA LYS A 117 -14.01 4.85 17.84
C LYS A 117 -15.13 5.42 16.96
N THR A 118 -14.78 5.95 15.79
CA THR A 118 -15.75 6.50 14.84
C THR A 118 -16.28 5.44 13.88
N GLU A 119 -15.51 4.36 13.69
CA GLU A 119 -15.78 3.30 12.71
C GLU A 119 -15.73 3.81 11.25
N ASP A 120 -15.18 5.00 11.02
CA ASP A 120 -15.08 5.64 9.70
C ASP A 120 -13.79 5.26 8.96
N LEU A 121 -12.76 4.77 9.67
CA LEU A 121 -11.46 4.42 9.10
C LEU A 121 -11.46 2.99 8.52
N VAL A 122 -12.20 2.80 7.43
CA VAL A 122 -12.44 1.48 6.82
C VAL A 122 -11.70 1.25 5.51
N ASN A 123 -11.07 2.28 4.94
CA ASN A 123 -10.55 2.25 3.57
C ASN A 123 -9.04 2.04 3.52
N PRO A 124 -8.49 1.54 2.39
CA PRO A 124 -7.04 1.35 2.22
C PRO A 124 -6.19 2.63 2.33
N TRP A 125 -6.77 3.81 2.10
CA TRP A 125 -6.07 5.09 2.24
C TRP A 125 -6.00 5.57 3.70
N ASP A 126 -6.85 5.04 4.58
CA ASP A 126 -6.84 5.37 6.01
C ASP A 126 -5.63 4.73 6.72
N ILE A 127 -5.04 3.69 6.13
CA ILE A 127 -3.84 3.00 6.63
C ILE A 127 -2.66 3.96 6.82
N THR A 128 -2.44 4.89 5.89
CA THR A 128 -1.28 5.80 5.96
C THR A 128 -1.36 6.75 7.16
N PRO A 129 -2.45 7.54 7.36
CA PRO A 129 -2.56 8.36 8.55
C PRO A 129 -2.62 7.54 9.85
N MET A 130 -3.26 6.37 9.85
CA MET A 130 -3.23 5.47 11.01
C MET A 130 -1.79 5.02 11.34
N SER A 131 -1.01 4.60 10.36
CA SER A 131 0.38 4.16 10.59
C SER A 131 1.25 5.29 11.17
N LEU A 132 1.03 6.53 10.74
CA LEU A 132 1.72 7.70 11.30
C LEU A 132 1.32 7.97 12.75
N ALA A 133 0.04 7.84 13.08
CA ALA A 133 -0.42 7.97 14.46
C ALA A 133 0.13 6.84 15.35
N ASN A 134 0.25 5.62 14.82
CA ASN A 134 0.85 4.48 15.53
C ASN A 134 2.31 4.77 15.87
N LEU A 135 3.08 5.25 14.88
CA LEU A 135 4.47 5.67 15.08
C LEU A 135 4.58 6.78 16.13
N ALA A 136 3.69 7.77 16.12
CA ALA A 136 3.71 8.84 17.11
C ALA A 136 3.42 8.34 18.54
N ILE A 137 2.49 7.38 18.69
CA ILE A 137 2.21 6.72 19.98
C ILE A 137 3.45 5.97 20.47
N ASP A 138 4.11 5.22 19.59
CA ASP A 138 5.31 4.45 19.93
C ASP A 138 6.44 5.38 20.40
N LEU A 139 6.71 6.47 19.67
CA LEU A 139 7.74 7.44 20.02
C LEU A 139 7.49 8.12 21.38
N VAL A 140 6.25 8.56 21.65
CA VAL A 140 5.90 9.18 22.94
C VAL A 140 5.89 8.14 24.07
N GLY A 141 5.57 6.89 23.78
CA GLY A 141 5.60 5.78 24.73
C GLY A 141 7.02 5.45 25.20
N GLU A 142 7.97 5.38 24.26
CA GLU A 142 9.39 5.11 24.55
C GLU A 142 9.99 6.16 25.50
N GLU A 143 9.78 7.46 25.23
CA GLU A 143 10.27 8.54 26.10
C GLU A 143 9.83 8.34 27.56
N ARG A 144 8.54 8.06 27.78
CA ARG A 144 7.98 7.88 29.14
C ARG A 144 8.57 6.67 29.87
N ILE A 145 8.86 5.58 29.16
CA ILE A 145 9.46 4.37 29.76
C ILE A 145 10.89 4.67 30.19
N THR A 146 11.68 5.35 29.35
CA THR A 146 13.07 5.72 29.69
C THR A 146 13.16 6.62 30.92
N ASP A 147 12.29 7.64 31.01
CA ASP A 147 12.18 8.51 32.18
C ASP A 147 11.79 7.75 33.46
N SER A 148 10.87 6.78 33.34
CA SER A 148 10.47 5.95 34.48
C SER A 148 11.62 5.08 35.00
N ILE A 149 12.42 4.49 34.09
CA ILE A 149 13.58 3.67 34.45
C ILE A 149 14.65 4.55 35.11
N LEU A 150 14.97 5.71 34.53
CA LEU A 150 15.93 6.66 35.10
C LEU A 150 15.51 7.10 36.51
N ASN A 151 14.24 7.46 36.69
CA ASN A 151 13.72 7.85 38.00
C ASN A 151 13.83 6.71 39.03
N LYS A 152 13.59 5.45 38.64
CA LYS A 152 13.78 4.29 39.52
C LYS A 152 15.25 4.12 39.92
N ILE A 153 16.19 4.24 38.99
CA ILE A 153 17.64 4.14 39.27
C ILE A 153 18.10 5.28 40.20
N VAL A 154 17.67 6.52 39.93
CA VAL A 154 18.01 7.68 40.77
C VAL A 154 17.44 7.51 42.18
N THR A 155 16.24 6.96 42.32
CA THR A 155 15.62 6.70 43.63
C THR A 155 16.37 5.60 44.38
N SER A 156 16.77 4.52 43.71
CA SER A 156 17.52 3.42 44.35
C SER A 156 18.95 3.80 44.76
N LEU A 157 19.53 4.85 44.17
CA LEU A 157 20.86 5.38 44.55
C LEU A 157 20.79 6.37 45.73
N ARG A 158 19.59 6.78 46.14
CA ARG A 158 19.36 7.69 47.27
C ARG A 158 19.03 6.94 48.57
N GLU A 159 18.80 5.64 48.50
CA GLU A 159 18.74 4.71 49.64
C GLU A 159 20.14 4.15 49.94
#